data_AF-A0AAD8EC01-F1
#
_entry.id   AF-A0AAD8EC01-F1
#
_cell.length_a   1.000
_cell.length_b   1.000
_cell.length_c   1.000
_cell.angle_alpha   90.00
_cell.angle_beta   90.00
_cell.angle_gamma   90.00
#
_symmetry.space_group_name_H-M   'P 1'
#
loop_
_entity.id
_entity.type
_entity.pdbx_description
1 polymer ?
#
loop_
_entity_poly.entity_id
_entity_poly.type
_entity_poly.pdbx_seq_one_letter_code
_entity_poly.pdbx_strand_id
1 'polypeptide(L)'
;MLYYDCYRVKFIFRQPPLSFVQNIFTLPFSRAVWVGSAALIAVIGFVLFHALKWENRMRPVSWSDVLLLSVGVVCQQGSQIDGKGIPGRITMIFLFVIVIFLYTSYSAYVVALLQSTTTSIRSLTDLLESGLTLGAHDITYNRQYMKNVSDSVRKAIYTQRISPPGGPERFYSMAEGLDRVRRGLFAFHLEQAAGYKIISDTYTEDEKCNLQTMNFLIEIPDPWVTINKHSPYREIVAMGYRMVHERGFQYRENHRFYYWKPECSSRGTNFVSVGIIDCYSALLMLVFGMLAAMAILFVEVIVQKKLYQKLNVTRVCTNSRKR
;
A
#
# COMPACT_ATOMS: atom_id res chain seq x y z
N MET A 1 -23.52 -24.68 -20.62
CA MET A 1 -22.73 -23.58 -21.20
C MET A 1 -21.48 -23.40 -20.34
N LEU A 2 -20.43 -24.18 -20.62
CA LEU A 2 -19.15 -24.07 -19.89
C LEU A 2 -18.34 -22.97 -20.57
N TYR A 3 -17.96 -21.97 -19.80
CA TYR A 3 -17.29 -20.76 -20.27
C TYR A 3 -15.80 -21.09 -20.48
N TYR A 4 -15.34 -21.18 -21.73
CA TYR A 4 -13.96 -21.55 -22.06
C TYR A 4 -13.05 -20.32 -21.97
N ASP A 5 -12.37 -20.14 -20.83
CA ASP A 5 -11.53 -18.97 -20.52
C ASP A 5 -10.10 -19.03 -21.14
N CYS A 6 -9.87 -19.97 -22.05
CA CYS A 6 -8.54 -20.39 -22.53
C CYS A 6 -7.89 -19.41 -23.51
N TYR A 7 -8.70 -18.69 -24.31
CA TYR A 7 -8.23 -17.84 -25.42
C TYR A 7 -8.33 -16.34 -25.14
N ARG A 8 -8.53 -15.97 -23.88
CA ARG A 8 -8.87 -14.59 -23.54
C ARG A 8 -7.67 -13.69 -23.49
N VAL A 9 -7.86 -12.50 -24.02
CA VAL A 9 -6.88 -11.42 -23.96
C VAL A 9 -7.27 -10.50 -22.81
N LYS A 10 -6.40 -10.45 -21.79
CA LYS A 10 -6.66 -9.76 -20.53
C LYS A 10 -5.46 -8.88 -20.19
N PHE A 11 -5.70 -7.87 -19.37
CA PHE A 11 -4.59 -7.24 -18.65
C PHE A 11 -4.12 -8.18 -17.55
N ILE A 12 -2.82 -8.32 -17.41
CA ILE A 12 -2.15 -8.97 -16.29
C ILE A 12 -1.25 -7.93 -15.62
N PHE A 13 -1.32 -7.85 -14.30
CA PHE A 13 -0.48 -6.97 -13.50
C PHE A 13 -0.26 -7.55 -12.11
N ARG A 14 0.76 -7.04 -11.42
CA ARG A 14 0.96 -7.29 -9.98
C ARG A 14 0.24 -6.20 -9.19
N GLN A 15 -0.47 -6.59 -8.13
CA GLN A 15 -1.07 -5.62 -7.23
C GLN A 15 0.04 -4.75 -6.59
N PRO A 16 -0.10 -3.41 -6.59
CA PRO A 16 0.91 -2.57 -5.98
C PRO A 16 0.91 -2.73 -4.44
N PRO A 17 2.03 -2.40 -3.78
CA PRO A 17 2.09 -2.34 -2.32
C PRO A 17 1.06 -1.36 -1.74
N LEU A 18 0.52 -1.66 -0.56
CA LEU A 18 -0.51 -0.81 0.08
C LEU A 18 0.02 0.60 0.40
N SER A 19 1.30 0.71 0.72
CA SER A 19 2.04 1.96 0.98
C SER A 19 1.94 2.98 -0.14
N PHE A 20 1.82 2.53 -1.38
CA PHE A 20 1.74 3.40 -2.53
C PHE A 20 0.42 4.17 -2.61
N VAL A 21 -0.65 3.63 -2.02
CA VAL A 21 -2.00 4.18 -2.12
C VAL A 21 -2.44 4.85 -0.81
N GLN A 22 -1.99 4.33 0.34
CA GLN A 22 -2.45 4.79 1.65
C GLN A 22 -1.30 4.89 2.66
N ASN A 23 -1.48 5.78 3.65
CA ASN A 23 -0.52 5.91 4.74
C ASN A 23 -0.64 4.73 5.73
N ILE A 24 0.26 3.75 5.57
CA ILE A 24 0.32 2.53 6.38
C ILE A 24 0.32 2.81 7.88
N PHE A 25 0.95 3.90 8.35
CA PHE A 25 1.08 4.16 9.78
C PHE A 25 -0.23 4.57 10.48
N THR A 26 -1.26 4.93 9.72
CA THR A 26 -2.58 5.33 10.28
C THR A 26 -3.61 4.19 10.28
N LEU A 27 -3.37 3.15 9.49
CA LEU A 27 -4.25 2.00 9.29
C LEU A 27 -4.33 0.99 10.47
N PRO A 28 -3.31 0.79 11.33
CA PRO A 28 -3.31 -0.28 12.32
C PRO A 28 -4.45 -0.20 13.34
N PHE A 29 -4.80 1.02 13.72
CA PHE A 29 -5.85 1.27 14.69
C PHE A 29 -7.00 2.01 14.04
N SER A 30 -8.22 1.57 14.35
CA SER A 30 -9.42 2.33 13.99
C SER A 30 -9.41 3.67 14.73
N ARG A 31 -10.19 4.64 14.23
CA ARG A 31 -10.32 5.96 14.88
C ARG A 31 -10.76 5.84 16.34
N ALA A 32 -11.62 4.87 16.66
CA ALA A 32 -12.05 4.60 18.02
C ALA A 32 -10.90 4.12 18.92
N VAL A 33 -10.03 3.23 18.42
CA VAL A 33 -8.86 2.75 19.18
C VAL A 33 -7.84 3.87 19.37
N TRP A 34 -7.56 4.69 18.34
CA TRP A 34 -6.69 5.86 18.49
C TRP A 34 -7.16 6.82 19.59
N VAL A 35 -8.45 7.20 19.56
CA VAL A 35 -9.04 8.09 20.56
C VAL A 35 -9.08 7.42 21.93
N GLY A 36 -9.42 6.13 22.00
CA GLY A 36 -9.46 5.36 23.23
C GLY A 36 -8.08 5.23 23.90
N SER A 37 -7.04 4.92 23.14
CA SER A 37 -5.66 4.85 23.63
C SER A 37 -5.16 6.21 24.13
N ALA A 38 -5.42 7.28 23.37
CA ALA A 38 -5.05 8.63 23.78
C ALA A 38 -5.79 9.06 25.07
N ALA A 39 -7.08 8.78 25.17
CA ALA A 39 -7.87 9.04 26.37
C ALA A 39 -7.36 8.24 27.57
N LEU A 40 -7.05 6.95 27.38
CA LEU A 40 -6.53 6.09 28.44
C LEU A 40 -5.17 6.59 28.97
N ILE A 41 -4.25 6.95 28.07
CA ILE A 41 -2.95 7.53 28.45
C ILE A 41 -3.14 8.86 29.17
N ALA A 42 -4.06 9.72 28.71
CA ALA A 42 -4.36 10.98 29.38
C ALA A 42 -4.95 10.80 30.78
N VAL A 43 -5.87 9.84 30.97
CA VAL A 43 -6.45 9.51 32.28
C VAL A 43 -5.38 8.98 33.23
N ILE A 44 -4.52 8.07 32.78
CA ILE A 44 -3.42 7.54 33.60
C ILE A 44 -2.41 8.63 33.92
N GLY A 45 -2.07 9.49 32.96
CA GLY A 45 -1.22 10.66 33.17
C GLY A 45 -1.81 11.64 34.19
N PHE A 46 -3.12 11.86 34.17
CA PHE A 46 -3.82 12.67 35.18
C PHE A 46 -3.74 12.06 36.57
N VAL A 47 -3.99 10.75 36.70
CA VAL A 47 -3.84 10.03 37.98
C VAL A 47 -2.39 10.10 38.48
N LEU A 48 -1.43 9.90 37.57
CA LEU A 48 -0.01 9.98 37.87
C LEU A 48 0.41 11.39 38.34
N PHE A 49 -0.13 12.45 37.72
CA PHE A 49 0.10 13.82 38.17
C PHE A 49 -0.33 14.03 39.61
N HIS A 50 -1.52 13.54 39.98
CA HIS A 50 -2.00 13.63 41.36
C HIS A 50 -1.17 12.80 42.33
N ALA A 51 -0.76 11.58 41.95
CA ALA A 51 0.08 10.73 42.77
C ALA A 51 1.47 11.36 43.02
N LEU A 52 2.12 11.87 41.96
CA LEU A 52 3.43 12.51 42.06
C LEU A 52 3.37 13.83 42.83
N LYS A 53 2.29 14.62 42.67
CA LYS A 53 2.09 15.85 43.44
C LYS A 53 1.88 15.57 44.93
N TRP A 54 1.23 14.45 45.27
CA TRP A 54 1.06 14.03 46.66
C TRP A 54 2.37 13.56 47.28
N GLU A 55 3.18 12.80 46.54
CA GLU A 55 4.46 12.25 46.99
C GLU A 55 5.57 13.32 47.10
N ASN A 56 5.69 14.20 46.11
CA ASN A 56 6.75 15.22 46.04
C ASN A 56 6.30 16.56 46.61
N ARG A 57 5.88 16.62 47.88
CA ARG A 57 5.57 17.90 48.56
C ARG A 57 6.76 18.89 48.57
N MET A 58 7.99 18.39 48.46
CA MET A 58 9.23 19.19 48.48
C MET A 58 9.71 19.65 47.09
N ARG A 59 9.24 19.03 46.00
CA ARG A 59 9.57 19.43 44.61
C ARG A 59 8.28 19.56 43.82
N PRO A 60 7.81 20.79 43.51
CA PRO A 60 6.58 20.96 42.76
C PRO A 60 6.73 20.35 41.37
N VAL A 61 5.98 19.28 41.11
CA VAL A 61 5.90 18.65 39.79
C VAL A 61 4.94 19.47 38.93
N SER A 62 5.41 19.92 37.77
CA SER A 62 4.58 20.64 36.81
C SER A 62 3.77 19.66 35.95
N TRP A 63 2.65 20.15 35.40
CA TRP A 63 1.88 19.41 34.40
C TRP A 63 2.71 19.09 33.15
N SER A 64 3.64 19.99 32.78
CA SER A 64 4.59 19.78 31.68
C SER A 64 5.48 18.55 31.90
N ASP A 65 5.89 18.30 33.13
CA ASP A 65 6.81 17.21 33.46
C ASP A 65 6.12 15.86 33.30
N VAL A 66 4.85 15.79 33.72
CA VAL A 66 4.03 14.59 33.56
C VAL A 66 3.66 14.36 32.09
N LEU A 67 3.42 15.42 31.33
CA LEU A 67 3.18 15.30 29.89
C LEU A 67 4.43 14.76 29.17
N LEU A 68 5.61 15.34 29.44
CA LEU A 68 6.88 14.86 28.88
C LEU A 68 7.18 13.43 29.31
N LEU A 69 6.87 13.08 30.56
CA LEU A 69 6.96 11.72 31.05
C LEU A 69 6.03 10.77 30.27
N SER A 70 4.74 11.09 30.15
CA SER A 70 3.79 10.25 29.41
C SER A 70 4.20 10.07 27.96
N VAL A 71 4.66 11.13 27.28
CA VAL A 71 5.19 11.05 25.91
C VAL A 71 6.46 10.19 25.86
N GLY A 72 7.38 10.38 26.81
CA GLY A 72 8.60 9.56 26.92
C GLY A 72 8.27 8.08 27.06
N VAL A 73 7.33 7.72 27.94
CA VAL A 73 6.89 6.33 28.12
C VAL A 73 6.29 5.77 26.84
N VAL A 74 5.42 6.53 26.15
CA VAL A 74 4.84 6.13 24.84
C VAL A 74 5.93 5.87 23.80
N CYS A 75 6.97 6.71 23.78
CA CYS A 75 8.15 6.54 22.94
C CYS A 75 9.13 5.46 23.44
N GLN A 76 8.76 4.71 24.48
CA GLN A 76 9.59 3.70 25.15
C GLN A 76 10.93 4.25 25.69
N GLN A 77 10.95 5.54 25.99
CA GLN A 77 12.06 6.21 26.64
C GLN A 77 11.87 6.16 28.17
N GLY A 78 12.97 6.08 28.90
CA GLY A 78 12.94 6.04 30.37
C GLY A 78 12.43 7.34 31.00
N SER A 79 12.04 7.26 32.27
CA SER A 79 11.67 8.43 33.07
C SER A 79 12.89 9.04 33.76
N GLN A 80 12.90 10.37 33.91
CA GLN A 80 13.80 11.07 34.83
C GLN A 80 13.15 11.34 36.21
N ILE A 81 11.83 11.16 36.31
CA ILE A 81 11.03 11.41 37.51
C ILE A 81 10.35 10.11 37.92
N ASP A 82 10.83 9.51 39.01
CA ASP A 82 10.29 8.26 39.52
C ASP A 82 9.37 8.49 40.73
N GLY A 83 8.25 7.79 40.73
CA GLY A 83 7.38 7.67 41.90
C GLY A 83 8.10 6.89 43.00
N LYS A 84 8.27 7.51 44.17
CA LYS A 84 8.92 6.86 45.33
C LYS A 84 7.90 6.10 46.17
N GLY A 85 6.65 6.56 46.19
CA GLY A 85 5.56 5.92 46.89
C GLY A 85 4.94 4.75 46.12
N ILE A 86 4.23 3.92 46.86
CA ILE A 86 3.45 2.79 46.33
C ILE A 86 2.45 3.22 45.25
N PRO A 87 1.62 4.29 45.44
CA PRO A 87 0.63 4.65 44.42
C PRO A 87 1.29 5.10 43.11
N GLY A 88 2.34 5.93 43.15
CA GLY A 88 3.06 6.34 41.95
C GLY A 88 3.67 5.15 41.19
N ARG A 89 4.27 4.18 41.90
CA ARG A 89 4.84 2.97 41.30
C ARG A 89 3.79 2.09 40.63
N ILE A 90 2.64 1.87 41.27
CA ILE A 90 1.56 1.06 40.70
C ILE A 90 1.03 1.73 39.42
N THR A 91 0.79 3.03 39.44
CA THR A 91 0.32 3.78 38.26
C THR A 91 1.34 3.74 37.12
N MET A 92 2.63 3.89 37.41
CA MET A 92 3.70 3.78 36.42
C MET A 92 3.78 2.38 35.80
N ILE A 93 3.70 1.31 36.61
CA ILE A 93 3.67 -0.07 36.10
C ILE A 93 2.48 -0.26 35.17
N PHE A 94 1.29 0.21 35.55
CA PHE A 94 0.10 0.14 34.69
C PHE A 94 0.30 0.90 33.38
N LEU A 95 0.87 2.10 33.42
CA LEU A 95 1.18 2.90 32.24
C LEU A 95 2.15 2.15 31.31
N PHE A 96 3.23 1.60 31.84
CA PHE A 96 4.22 0.84 31.06
C PHE A 96 3.61 -0.40 30.41
N VAL A 97 2.84 -1.18 31.16
CA VAL A 97 2.19 -2.39 30.65
C VAL A 97 1.25 -2.03 29.50
N ILE A 98 0.39 -1.03 29.66
CA ILE A 98 -0.55 -0.59 28.62
C ILE A 98 0.20 -0.13 27.36
N VAL A 99 1.24 0.70 27.52
CA VAL A 99 2.03 1.18 26.38
C VAL A 99 2.78 0.06 25.67
N ILE A 100 3.33 -0.92 26.41
CA ILE A 100 3.99 -2.09 25.81
C ILE A 100 3.00 -2.90 24.96
N PHE A 101 1.78 -3.14 25.46
CA PHE A 101 0.75 -3.83 24.67
C PHE A 101 0.32 -3.05 23.43
N LEU A 102 0.13 -1.73 23.54
CA LEU A 102 -0.19 -0.87 22.40
C LEU A 102 0.94 -0.86 21.36
N TYR A 103 2.19 -0.77 21.81
CA TYR A 103 3.35 -0.75 20.92
C TYR A 103 3.53 -2.08 20.18
N THR A 104 3.43 -3.20 20.90
CA THR A 104 3.62 -4.54 20.30
C THR A 104 2.52 -4.85 19.29
N SER A 105 1.27 -4.55 19.61
CA SER A 105 0.14 -4.72 18.67
C SER A 105 0.25 -3.80 17.44
N TYR A 106 0.59 -2.52 17.64
CA TYR A 106 0.81 -1.58 16.54
C TYR A 106 1.95 -2.05 15.61
N SER A 107 3.09 -2.40 16.19
CA SER A 107 4.28 -2.80 15.43
C SER A 107 4.04 -4.08 14.62
N ALA A 108 3.40 -5.09 15.23
CA ALA A 108 3.07 -6.35 14.54
C ALA A 108 2.14 -6.10 13.34
N TYR A 109 1.14 -5.23 13.50
CA TYR A 109 0.19 -4.94 12.44
C TYR A 109 0.81 -4.11 11.31
N VAL A 110 1.67 -3.12 11.61
CA VAL A 110 2.41 -2.37 10.59
C VAL A 110 3.26 -3.30 9.72
N VAL A 111 3.96 -4.26 10.32
CA VAL A 111 4.76 -5.24 9.56
C VAL A 111 3.87 -6.09 8.66
N ALA A 112 2.71 -6.54 9.14
CA ALA A 112 1.76 -7.28 8.33
C ALA A 112 1.22 -6.44 7.16
N LEU A 113 0.95 -5.15 7.38
CA LEU A 113 0.48 -4.24 6.32
C LEU A 113 1.56 -3.97 5.25
N LEU A 114 2.83 -3.83 5.65
CA LEU A 114 3.94 -3.65 4.70
C LEU A 114 4.13 -4.85 3.78
N GLN A 115 3.76 -6.04 4.25
CA GLN A 115 3.76 -7.27 3.44
C GLN A 115 2.47 -7.44 2.62
N SER A 116 1.46 -6.60 2.85
CA SER A 116 0.18 -6.68 2.16
C SER A 116 0.14 -5.83 0.88
N THR A 117 -0.58 -6.32 -0.12
CA THR A 117 -0.85 -5.61 -1.38
C THR A 117 -2.24 -5.00 -1.38
N THR A 118 -2.44 -3.96 -2.19
CA THR A 118 -3.75 -3.30 -2.28
C THR A 118 -4.73 -4.07 -3.17
N THR A 119 -6.02 -4.04 -2.83
CA THR A 119 -7.12 -4.56 -3.67
C THR A 119 -7.96 -3.44 -4.30
N SER A 120 -7.39 -2.24 -4.44
CA SER A 120 -8.07 -1.04 -4.95
C SER A 120 -8.46 -1.11 -6.42
N ILE A 121 -7.66 -1.78 -7.26
CA ILE A 121 -7.91 -1.86 -8.71
C ILE A 121 -8.81 -3.07 -8.99
N ARG A 122 -10.12 -2.85 -9.16
CA ARG A 122 -11.10 -3.92 -9.44
C ARG A 122 -11.83 -3.77 -10.77
N SER A 123 -11.84 -2.56 -11.31
CA SER A 123 -12.52 -2.23 -12.56
C SER A 123 -11.59 -1.59 -13.59
N LEU A 124 -12.05 -1.47 -14.83
CA LEU A 124 -11.32 -0.79 -15.89
C LEU A 124 -11.19 0.72 -15.64
N THR A 125 -12.17 1.33 -14.96
CA THR A 125 -12.08 2.75 -14.54
C THR A 125 -10.98 2.92 -13.51
N ASP A 126 -10.91 2.03 -12.51
CA ASP A 126 -9.81 2.07 -11.54
C ASP A 126 -8.45 1.86 -12.21
N LEU A 127 -8.37 0.98 -13.23
CA LEU A 127 -7.15 0.74 -13.98
C LEU A 127 -6.71 1.98 -14.78
N LEU A 128 -7.67 2.71 -15.37
CA LEU A 128 -7.42 3.95 -16.11
C LEU A 128 -6.86 5.04 -15.19
N GLU A 129 -7.47 5.21 -14.02
CA GLU A 129 -7.10 6.21 -13.01
C GLU A 129 -5.90 5.78 -12.16
N SER A 130 -5.53 4.49 -12.19
CA SER A 130 -4.40 3.98 -11.43
C SER A 130 -3.07 4.59 -11.89
N GLY A 131 -2.12 4.66 -10.96
CA GLY A 131 -0.72 5.02 -11.26
C GLY A 131 0.05 3.98 -12.08
N LEU A 132 -0.57 2.85 -12.48
CA LEU A 132 0.10 1.82 -13.26
C LEU A 132 0.36 2.29 -14.69
N THR A 133 1.54 1.96 -15.21
CA THR A 133 1.85 2.14 -16.62
C THR A 133 1.19 1.01 -17.41
N LEU A 134 0.41 1.35 -18.44
CA LEU A 134 -0.27 0.36 -19.28
C LEU A 134 0.53 0.11 -20.57
N GLY A 135 0.55 -1.15 -21.02
CA GLY A 135 1.07 -1.52 -22.33
C GLY A 135 0.35 -2.75 -22.90
N ALA A 136 0.61 -3.04 -24.17
CA ALA A 136 -0.04 -4.14 -24.88
C ALA A 136 0.96 -4.97 -25.68
N HIS A 137 0.69 -6.26 -25.83
CA HIS A 137 1.52 -7.13 -26.64
C HIS A 137 1.48 -6.71 -28.12
N ASP A 138 2.66 -6.53 -28.72
CA ASP A 138 2.84 -6.06 -30.09
C ASP A 138 2.47 -7.12 -31.14
N ILE A 139 1.17 -7.21 -31.42
CA ILE A 139 0.60 -8.10 -32.43
C ILE A 139 -0.51 -7.37 -33.19
N THR A 140 -0.67 -7.72 -34.47
CA THR A 140 -1.56 -7.02 -35.40
C THR A 140 -3.01 -6.94 -34.91
N TYR A 141 -3.53 -8.03 -34.34
CA TYR A 141 -4.92 -8.02 -33.86
C TYR A 141 -5.10 -7.08 -32.66
N ASN A 142 -4.18 -7.05 -31.69
CA ASN A 142 -4.29 -6.14 -30.54
C ASN A 142 -4.34 -4.69 -31.00
N ARG A 143 -3.44 -4.31 -31.93
CA ARG A 143 -3.41 -2.95 -32.48
C ARG A 143 -4.74 -2.57 -33.13
N GLN A 144 -5.33 -3.48 -33.92
CA GLN A 144 -6.58 -3.22 -34.63
C GLN A 144 -7.80 -3.21 -33.70
N TYR A 145 -7.92 -4.20 -32.81
CA TYR A 145 -9.06 -4.30 -31.90
C TYR A 145 -9.06 -3.18 -30.87
N MET A 146 -7.91 -2.85 -30.27
CA MET A 146 -7.81 -1.75 -29.30
C MET A 146 -8.15 -0.38 -29.91
N LYS A 147 -7.80 -0.16 -31.19
CA LYS A 147 -8.13 1.07 -31.91
C LYS A 147 -9.62 1.21 -32.17
N ASN A 148 -10.33 0.10 -32.37
CA ASN A 148 -11.73 0.09 -32.78
C ASN A 148 -12.71 -0.13 -31.62
N VAL A 149 -12.27 -0.02 -30.36
CA VAL A 149 -13.16 -0.23 -29.22
C VAL A 149 -14.21 0.89 -29.13
N SER A 150 -15.47 0.49 -28.93
CA SER A 150 -16.64 1.37 -28.84
C SER A 150 -16.80 2.01 -27.45
N ASP A 151 -16.49 1.26 -26.39
CA ASP A 151 -16.63 1.70 -25.00
C ASP A 151 -15.70 2.87 -24.65
N SER A 152 -16.26 3.88 -23.99
CA SER A 152 -15.59 5.13 -23.63
C SER A 152 -14.35 4.91 -22.75
N VAL A 153 -14.43 4.05 -21.73
CA VAL A 153 -13.34 3.76 -20.79
C VAL A 153 -12.20 3.03 -21.49
N ARG A 154 -12.53 2.00 -22.27
CA ARG A 154 -11.53 1.23 -23.03
C ARG A 154 -10.85 2.07 -24.10
N LYS A 155 -11.61 2.93 -24.79
CA LYS A 155 -11.07 3.89 -25.74
C LYS A 155 -10.12 4.87 -25.06
N ALA A 156 -10.46 5.38 -23.87
CA ALA A 156 -9.58 6.24 -23.08
C ALA A 156 -8.29 5.51 -22.66
N ILE A 157 -8.38 4.24 -22.24
CA ILE A 157 -7.19 3.42 -21.95
C ILE A 157 -6.25 3.36 -23.17
N TYR A 158 -6.81 3.09 -24.36
CA TYR A 158 -6.01 3.03 -25.59
C TYR A 158 -5.39 4.40 -25.93
N THR A 159 -6.22 5.46 -26.04
CA THR A 159 -5.78 6.77 -26.55
C THR A 159 -5.04 7.63 -25.54
N GLN A 160 -5.13 7.37 -24.24
CA GLN A 160 -4.44 8.18 -23.23
C GLN A 160 -3.24 7.45 -22.62
N ARG A 161 -3.28 6.12 -22.51
CA ARG A 161 -2.30 5.35 -21.73
C ARG A 161 -1.41 4.42 -22.56
N ILE A 162 -1.89 3.91 -23.70
CA ILE A 162 -1.17 2.93 -24.54
C ILE A 162 -0.58 3.58 -25.79
N SER A 163 -1.39 4.28 -26.59
CA SER A 163 -0.97 4.99 -27.81
C SER A 163 -1.53 6.42 -27.79
N PRO A 164 -0.91 7.33 -27.02
CA PRO A 164 -1.30 8.73 -27.00
C PRO A 164 -0.96 9.43 -28.32
N PRO A 165 -1.85 10.31 -28.84
CA PRO A 165 -1.60 11.03 -30.08
C PRO A 165 -0.36 11.91 -29.95
N GLY A 166 0.68 11.62 -30.75
CA GLY A 166 1.96 12.33 -30.71
C GLY A 166 2.94 11.86 -29.62
N GLY A 167 2.60 10.82 -28.85
CA GLY A 167 3.52 10.20 -27.89
C GLY A 167 4.03 8.83 -28.33
N PRO A 168 4.95 8.22 -27.57
CA PRO A 168 5.48 6.89 -27.89
C PRO A 168 4.40 5.82 -27.67
N GLU A 169 4.25 4.93 -28.64
CA GLU A 169 3.37 3.78 -28.50
C GLU A 169 3.96 2.74 -27.54
N ARG A 170 3.13 2.20 -26.65
CA ARG A 170 3.54 1.24 -25.61
C ARG A 170 3.17 -0.18 -25.97
N PHE A 171 3.67 -0.62 -27.12
CA PHE A 171 3.61 -2.01 -27.54
C PHE A 171 4.94 -2.69 -27.28
N TYR A 172 4.89 -3.88 -26.69
CA TYR A 172 6.09 -4.61 -26.26
C TYR A 172 6.01 -6.05 -26.72
N SER A 173 7.17 -6.70 -26.86
CA SER A 173 7.23 -8.15 -27.02
C SER A 173 6.67 -8.86 -25.77
N MET A 174 6.24 -10.11 -25.93
CA MET A 174 5.68 -10.89 -24.83
C MET A 174 6.65 -10.98 -23.63
N ALA A 175 7.93 -11.28 -23.90
CA ALA A 175 8.96 -11.41 -22.88
C ALA A 175 9.24 -10.08 -22.17
N GLU A 176 9.39 -8.99 -22.93
CA GLU A 176 9.67 -7.67 -22.36
C GLU A 176 8.51 -7.14 -21.51
N GLY A 177 7.27 -7.29 -22.00
CA GLY A 177 6.11 -6.82 -21.25
C GLY A 177 5.89 -7.62 -19.97
N LEU A 178 6.16 -8.92 -19.95
CA LEU A 178 6.12 -9.73 -18.73
C LEU A 178 7.27 -9.36 -17.77
N ASP A 179 8.48 -9.11 -18.25
CA ASP A 179 9.57 -8.61 -17.39
C ASP A 179 9.19 -7.27 -16.73
N ARG A 180 8.51 -6.38 -17.46
CA ARG A 180 7.96 -5.14 -16.89
C ARG A 180 6.88 -5.40 -15.84
N VAL A 181 5.96 -6.35 -16.08
CA VAL A 181 4.97 -6.79 -15.07
C VAL A 181 5.68 -7.31 -13.82
N ARG A 182 6.77 -8.07 -13.99
CA ARG A 182 7.58 -8.60 -12.89
C ARG A 182 8.17 -7.50 -12.04
N ARG A 183 8.74 -6.45 -12.65
CA ARG A 183 9.28 -5.26 -11.95
C ARG A 183 8.22 -4.44 -11.21
N GLY A 184 6.94 -4.68 -11.49
CA GLY A 184 5.81 -4.02 -10.83
C GLY A 184 5.43 -2.69 -11.48
N LEU A 185 4.37 -2.07 -10.95
CA LEU A 185 3.79 -0.80 -11.44
C LEU A 185 3.45 -0.76 -12.95
N PHE A 186 3.29 -1.93 -13.57
CA PHE A 186 2.99 -2.09 -14.99
C PHE A 186 1.88 -3.11 -15.19
N ALA A 187 0.93 -2.79 -16.08
CA ALA A 187 -0.12 -3.70 -16.50
C ALA A 187 -0.03 -3.97 -17.99
N PHE A 188 -0.03 -5.25 -18.34
CA PHE A 188 0.25 -5.70 -19.70
C PHE A 188 -0.94 -6.45 -20.29
N HIS A 189 -1.42 -5.99 -21.44
CA HIS A 189 -2.49 -6.65 -22.17
C HIS A 189 -1.94 -7.72 -23.11
N LEU A 190 -2.32 -8.97 -22.85
CA LEU A 190 -1.76 -10.13 -23.55
C LEU A 190 -2.72 -11.33 -23.58
N GLU A 191 -2.39 -12.29 -24.44
CA GLU A 191 -3.10 -13.56 -24.54
C GLU A 191 -2.71 -14.47 -23.37
N GLN A 192 -3.72 -14.79 -22.56
CA GLN A 192 -3.53 -15.24 -21.18
C GLN A 192 -2.70 -16.53 -21.07
N ALA A 193 -2.89 -17.50 -21.97
CA ALA A 193 -2.22 -18.79 -21.84
C ALA A 193 -0.75 -18.74 -22.26
N ALA A 194 -0.43 -18.02 -23.33
CA ALA A 194 0.96 -17.75 -23.70
C ALA A 194 1.69 -17.01 -22.57
N GLY A 195 1.03 -16.04 -21.94
CA GLY A 195 1.58 -15.33 -20.79
C GLY A 195 1.81 -16.22 -19.58
N TYR A 196 0.84 -17.06 -19.24
CA TYR A 196 0.93 -17.98 -18.10
C TYR A 196 2.02 -19.02 -18.22
N LYS A 197 2.32 -19.48 -19.44
CA LYS A 197 3.48 -20.33 -19.68
C LYS A 197 4.78 -19.65 -19.20
N ILE A 198 5.06 -18.46 -19.72
CA ILE A 198 6.29 -17.72 -19.39
C ILE A 198 6.32 -17.38 -17.89
N ILE A 199 5.20 -16.96 -17.31
CA ILE A 199 5.08 -16.66 -15.88
C ILE A 199 5.38 -17.92 -15.06
N SER A 200 4.80 -19.06 -15.42
CA SER A 200 5.04 -20.33 -14.73
C SER A 200 6.51 -20.72 -14.71
N ASP A 201 7.21 -20.48 -15.83
CA ASP A 201 8.60 -20.85 -16.03
C ASP A 201 9.59 -19.87 -15.38
N THR A 202 9.25 -18.58 -15.24
CA THR A 202 10.21 -17.51 -14.88
C THR A 202 9.95 -16.81 -13.55
N TYR A 203 8.71 -16.81 -13.05
CA TYR A 203 8.33 -16.06 -11.84
C TYR A 203 8.55 -16.91 -10.59
N THR A 204 8.88 -16.24 -9.49
CA THR A 204 8.89 -16.85 -8.16
C THR A 204 7.46 -17.03 -7.64
N GLU A 205 7.29 -17.84 -6.59
CA GLU A 205 5.97 -18.10 -6.01
C GLU A 205 5.30 -16.82 -5.48
N ASP A 206 6.04 -15.92 -4.81
CA ASP A 206 5.50 -14.65 -4.32
C ASP A 206 5.05 -13.70 -5.45
N GLU A 207 5.77 -13.72 -6.57
CA GLU A 207 5.42 -12.96 -7.75
C GLU A 207 4.11 -13.47 -8.34
N LYS A 208 3.92 -14.80 -8.41
CA LYS A 208 2.70 -15.46 -8.89
C LYS A 208 1.49 -15.14 -8.01
N CYS A 209 1.65 -15.17 -6.68
CA CYS A 209 0.56 -14.91 -5.73
C CYS A 209 -0.05 -13.51 -5.85
N ASN A 210 0.73 -12.53 -6.29
CA ASN A 210 0.32 -11.14 -6.45
C ASN A 210 -0.25 -10.81 -7.84
N LEU A 211 -0.41 -11.80 -8.72
CA LEU A 211 -0.95 -11.61 -10.07
C LEU A 211 -2.47 -11.46 -10.07
N GLN A 212 -2.90 -10.33 -10.60
CA GLN A 212 -4.29 -10.03 -10.90
C GLN A 212 -4.49 -9.94 -12.42
N THR A 213 -5.66 -10.37 -12.85
CA THR A 213 -6.09 -10.24 -14.24
C THR A 213 -7.35 -9.40 -14.34
N MET A 214 -7.47 -8.66 -15.44
CA MET A 214 -8.61 -7.79 -15.72
C MET A 214 -9.07 -7.99 -17.16
N ASN A 215 -10.36 -8.24 -17.35
CA ASN A 215 -10.93 -8.38 -18.68
C ASN A 215 -10.96 -7.02 -19.38
N PHE A 216 -10.33 -6.94 -20.56
CA PHE A 216 -10.37 -5.73 -21.39
C PHE A 216 -11.29 -5.94 -22.59
N LEU A 217 -10.93 -6.85 -23.49
CA LEU A 217 -11.68 -7.13 -24.71
C LEU A 217 -12.62 -8.31 -24.47
N ILE A 218 -13.87 -8.00 -24.10
CA ILE A 218 -14.93 -9.01 -23.89
C ILE A 218 -15.55 -9.44 -25.22
N GLU A 219 -15.43 -8.60 -26.26
CA GLU A 219 -16.10 -8.77 -27.55
C GLU A 219 -15.30 -9.57 -28.59
N ILE A 220 -14.09 -10.03 -28.26
CA ILE A 220 -13.32 -10.87 -29.20
C ILE A 220 -13.93 -12.27 -29.20
N PRO A 221 -14.46 -12.75 -30.35
CA PRO A 221 -14.95 -14.12 -30.45
C PRO A 221 -13.79 -15.11 -30.35
N ASP A 222 -14.08 -16.30 -29.84
CA ASP A 222 -13.11 -17.38 -29.77
C ASP A 222 -12.50 -17.67 -31.16
N PRO A 223 -11.21 -18.04 -31.22
CA PRO A 223 -10.58 -18.34 -32.50
C PRO A 223 -11.22 -19.56 -33.15
N TRP A 224 -11.55 -19.43 -34.43
CA TRP A 224 -12.09 -20.52 -35.25
C TRP A 224 -11.13 -20.89 -36.36
N VAL A 225 -11.19 -22.16 -36.75
CA VAL A 225 -10.46 -22.63 -37.94
C VAL A 225 -11.14 -22.09 -39.17
N THR A 226 -10.34 -21.45 -40.03
CA THR A 226 -10.83 -20.82 -41.26
C THR A 226 -10.67 -21.78 -42.43
N ILE A 227 -11.64 -21.74 -43.35
CA ILE A 227 -11.60 -22.48 -44.61
C ILE A 227 -12.01 -21.54 -45.76
N ASN A 228 -11.47 -21.79 -46.96
CA ASN A 228 -11.89 -21.06 -48.14
C ASN A 228 -13.41 -21.21 -48.37
N LYS A 229 -14.09 -20.08 -48.67
CA LYS A 229 -15.54 -20.02 -48.88
C LYS A 229 -16.06 -21.02 -49.91
N HIS A 230 -15.26 -21.31 -50.95
CA HIS A 230 -15.61 -22.19 -52.06
C HIS A 230 -14.92 -23.56 -52.00
N SER A 231 -14.40 -23.96 -50.84
CA SER A 231 -13.78 -25.28 -50.69
C SER A 231 -14.84 -26.38 -50.73
N PRO A 232 -14.64 -27.45 -51.54
CA PRO A 232 -15.54 -28.62 -51.54
C PRO A 232 -15.53 -29.36 -50.19
N TYR A 233 -14.49 -29.17 -49.37
CA TYR A 233 -14.34 -29.80 -48.06
C TYR A 233 -15.04 -29.05 -46.92
N ARG A 234 -15.69 -27.91 -47.20
CA ARG A 234 -16.27 -27.04 -46.17
C ARG A 234 -17.22 -27.77 -45.23
N GLU A 235 -18.11 -28.59 -45.78
CA GLU A 235 -19.11 -29.33 -45.00
C GLU A 235 -18.46 -30.42 -44.15
N ILE A 236 -17.55 -31.19 -44.74
CA ILE A 236 -16.81 -32.26 -44.06
C ILE A 236 -16.02 -31.70 -42.88
N VAL A 237 -15.29 -30.60 -43.09
CA VAL A 237 -14.51 -29.94 -42.04
C VAL A 237 -15.42 -29.38 -40.95
N ALA A 238 -16.54 -28.73 -41.32
CA ALA A 238 -17.48 -28.18 -40.35
C ALA A 238 -18.12 -29.28 -39.47
N MET A 239 -18.54 -30.40 -40.05
CA MET A 239 -19.06 -31.55 -39.30
C MET A 239 -17.98 -32.15 -38.38
N GLY A 240 -16.76 -32.31 -38.89
CA GLY A 240 -15.63 -32.83 -38.11
C GLY A 240 -15.34 -31.99 -36.86
N TYR A 241 -15.24 -30.66 -37.00
CA TYR A 241 -15.00 -29.77 -35.85
C TYR A 241 -16.16 -29.75 -34.86
N ARG A 242 -17.41 -29.85 -35.32
CA ARG A 242 -18.57 -29.99 -34.42
C ARG A 242 -18.50 -31.27 -33.61
N MET A 243 -18.18 -32.40 -34.24
CA MET A 243 -17.99 -33.66 -33.49
C MET A 243 -16.84 -33.56 -32.47
N VAL A 244 -15.71 -32.92 -32.83
CA VAL A 244 -14.59 -32.68 -31.91
C VAL A 244 -15.01 -31.85 -30.70
N HIS A 245 -15.87 -30.84 -30.92
CA HIS A 245 -16.40 -29.99 -29.87
C HIS A 245 -17.43 -30.73 -29.00
N GLU A 246 -18.43 -31.37 -29.61
CA GLU A 246 -19.52 -32.10 -28.93
C GLU A 246 -19.00 -33.28 -28.10
N ARG A 247 -17.98 -33.99 -28.61
CA ARG A 247 -17.33 -35.10 -27.89
C ARG A 247 -16.33 -34.63 -26.83
N GLY A 248 -16.07 -33.33 -26.71
CA GLY A 248 -15.16 -32.77 -25.71
C GLY A 248 -13.66 -32.98 -25.99
N PHE A 249 -13.28 -33.43 -27.19
CA PHE A 249 -11.86 -33.59 -27.54
C PHE A 249 -11.12 -32.26 -27.50
N GLN A 250 -11.74 -31.18 -27.98
CA GLN A 250 -11.17 -29.83 -27.90
C GLN A 250 -10.91 -29.41 -26.45
N TYR A 251 -11.85 -29.68 -25.54
CA TYR A 251 -11.68 -29.37 -24.12
C TYR A 251 -10.48 -30.11 -23.51
N ARG A 252 -10.37 -31.42 -23.79
CA ARG A 252 -9.27 -32.25 -23.31
C ARG A 252 -7.91 -31.77 -23.81
N GLU A 253 -7.79 -31.49 -25.11
CA GLU A 253 -6.52 -30.97 -25.66
C GLU A 253 -6.20 -29.59 -25.11
N ASN A 254 -7.20 -28.71 -24.97
CA ASN A 254 -6.97 -27.39 -24.39
C ASN A 254 -6.41 -27.51 -22.96
N HIS A 255 -6.99 -28.37 -22.13
CA HIS A 255 -6.50 -28.57 -20.76
C HIS A 255 -5.11 -29.22 -20.69
N ARG A 256 -4.70 -29.93 -21.74
CA ARG A 256 -3.39 -30.58 -21.84
C ARG A 256 -2.29 -29.62 -22.30
N PHE A 257 -2.59 -28.74 -23.25
CA PHE A 257 -1.59 -27.89 -23.91
C PHE A 257 -1.58 -26.45 -23.43
N TYR A 258 -2.70 -25.92 -22.94
CA TYR A 258 -2.76 -24.55 -22.46
C TYR A 258 -2.39 -24.46 -20.99
N TYR A 259 -1.66 -23.40 -20.67
CA TYR A 259 -1.27 -23.08 -19.31
C TYR A 259 -2.38 -22.27 -18.66
N TRP A 260 -2.88 -22.78 -17.55
CA TRP A 260 -3.84 -22.09 -16.70
C TRP A 260 -3.14 -21.08 -15.79
N LYS A 261 -3.93 -20.26 -15.09
CA LYS A 261 -3.38 -19.34 -14.11
C LYS A 261 -2.54 -20.15 -13.11
N PRO A 262 -1.25 -19.83 -12.93
CA PRO A 262 -0.42 -20.57 -11.98
C PRO A 262 -1.01 -20.43 -10.58
N GLU A 263 -1.19 -21.57 -9.93
CA GLU A 263 -1.66 -21.62 -8.54
C GLU A 263 -0.51 -21.21 -7.62
N CYS A 264 -0.83 -20.33 -6.67
CA CYS A 264 0.08 -19.95 -5.60
C CYS A 264 0.07 -21.06 -4.55
N SER A 265 1.05 -21.97 -4.57
CA SER A 265 1.06 -23.16 -3.69
C SER A 265 1.25 -22.81 -2.21
N SER A 266 1.89 -21.68 -1.91
CA SER A 266 1.99 -21.15 -0.56
C SER A 266 2.13 -19.64 -0.61
N ARG A 267 1.26 -18.91 0.10
CA ARG A 267 1.54 -17.53 0.52
C ARG A 267 2.57 -17.57 1.65
N GLY A 268 3.72 -18.21 1.39
CA GLY A 268 4.81 -18.30 2.34
C GLY A 268 5.21 -16.91 2.79
N THR A 269 5.65 -16.81 4.05
CA THR A 269 6.19 -15.62 4.72
C THR A 269 7.47 -15.15 4.03
N ASN A 270 7.37 -14.72 2.78
CA ASN A 270 8.48 -14.13 2.06
C ASN A 270 8.62 -12.69 2.54
N PHE A 271 9.83 -12.38 3.01
CA PHE A 271 10.18 -11.05 3.45
C PHE A 271 10.18 -10.11 2.24
N VAL A 272 9.15 -9.28 2.14
CA VAL A 272 9.13 -8.19 1.17
C VAL A 272 10.19 -7.17 1.59
N SER A 273 11.10 -6.83 0.68
CA SER A 273 12.06 -5.75 0.91
C SER A 273 11.31 -4.43 1.02
N VAL A 274 11.33 -3.83 2.20
CA VAL A 274 10.69 -2.52 2.45
C VAL A 274 11.57 -1.42 1.86
N GLY A 275 11.00 -0.64 0.94
CA GLY A 275 11.68 0.48 0.31
C GLY A 275 11.56 1.77 1.11
N ILE A 276 12.33 2.79 0.74
CA ILE A 276 12.25 4.11 1.36
C ILE A 276 10.90 4.81 1.11
N ILE A 277 10.25 4.46 0.00
CA ILE A 277 8.92 4.95 -0.37
C ILE A 277 7.87 4.47 0.64
N ASP A 278 8.00 3.26 1.16
CA ASP A 278 7.07 2.70 2.14
C ASP A 278 7.14 3.42 3.50
N CYS A 279 8.33 3.93 3.83
CA CYS A 279 8.60 4.69 5.05
C CYS A 279 8.50 6.22 4.84
N TYR A 280 8.06 6.68 3.67
CA TYR A 280 8.09 8.09 3.30
C TYR A 280 7.36 8.99 4.31
N SER A 281 6.15 8.61 4.73
CA SER A 281 5.35 9.39 5.67
C SER A 281 5.97 9.46 7.08
N ALA A 282 6.64 8.39 7.53
CA ALA A 282 7.35 8.38 8.80
C ALA A 282 8.61 9.27 8.77
N LEU A 283 9.37 9.23 7.67
CA LEU A 283 10.53 10.11 7.48
C LEU A 283 10.12 11.59 7.43
N LEU A 284 9.03 11.89 6.74
CA LEU A 284 8.46 13.23 6.66
C LEU A 284 8.01 13.73 8.05
N MET A 285 7.35 12.88 8.85
CA MET A 285 6.98 13.20 10.23
C MET A 285 8.22 13.51 11.09
N LEU A 286 9.30 12.75 10.94
CA LEU A 286 10.57 13.00 11.64
C LEU A 286 11.16 14.37 11.29
N VAL A 287 11.21 14.72 10.00
CA VAL A 287 11.73 16.01 9.53
C VAL A 287 10.89 17.16 10.08
N PHE A 288 9.56 17.10 9.96
CA PHE A 288 8.68 18.13 10.52
C PHE A 288 8.77 18.23 12.04
N GLY A 289 8.93 17.10 12.74
CA GLY A 289 9.15 17.06 14.18
C GLY A 289 10.44 17.75 14.60
N MET A 290 11.55 17.49 13.89
CA MET A 290 12.83 18.17 14.15
C MET A 290 12.75 19.68 13.89
N LEU A 291 12.10 20.10 12.79
CA LEU A 291 11.90 21.52 12.49
C LEU A 291 11.04 22.20 13.56
N ALA A 292 9.96 21.56 14.00
CA ALA A 292 9.10 22.09 15.06
C ALA A 292 9.85 22.20 16.40
N ALA A 293 10.65 21.20 16.77
CA ALA A 293 11.46 21.24 17.98
C ALA A 293 12.49 22.38 17.95
N MET A 294 13.18 22.59 16.82
CA MET A 294 14.09 23.73 16.65
C MET A 294 13.37 25.08 16.73
N ALA A 295 12.16 25.18 16.15
CA ALA A 295 11.35 26.40 16.22
C ALA A 295 10.92 26.71 17.66
N ILE A 296 10.47 25.70 18.43
CA ILE A 296 10.10 25.85 19.84
C ILE A 296 11.31 26.31 20.66
N LEU A 297 12.47 25.68 20.48
CA LEU A 297 13.71 26.09 21.15
C LEU A 297 14.08 27.55 20.85
N PHE A 298 13.94 27.97 19.60
CA PHE A 298 14.21 29.36 19.21
C PHE A 298 13.25 30.34 19.90
N VAL A 299 11.96 30.00 19.98
CA VAL A 299 10.94 30.78 20.69
C VAL A 299 11.26 30.86 22.18
N GLU A 300 11.61 29.74 22.82
CA GLU A 300 11.99 29.69 24.23
C GLU A 300 13.18 30.59 24.53
N VAL A 301 14.24 30.54 23.72
CA VAL A 301 15.42 31.40 23.87
C VAL A 301 15.06 32.87 23.73
N ILE A 302 14.18 33.24 22.79
CA ILE A 302 13.72 34.63 22.63
C ILE A 302 12.90 35.08 23.84
N VAL A 303 11.95 34.26 24.29
CA VAL A 303 11.09 34.56 25.45
C VAL A 303 11.94 34.71 26.71
N GLN A 304 12.93 33.82 26.90
CA GLN A 304 13.83 33.87 28.04
C GLN A 304 14.73 35.11 28.01
N LYS A 305 15.25 35.51 26.84
CA LYS A 305 15.98 36.78 26.69
C LYS A 305 15.11 37.99 27.02
N LYS A 306 13.86 38.03 26.54
CA LYS A 306 12.91 39.13 26.83
C LYS A 306 12.53 39.18 28.31
N LEU A 307 12.31 38.04 28.95
CA LEU A 307 12.03 37.94 30.39
C LEU A 307 13.24 38.39 31.23
N TYR A 308 14.46 37.99 30.84
CA TYR A 308 15.69 38.40 31.51
C TYR A 308 15.92 39.91 31.43
N GLN A 309 15.69 40.52 30.26
CA GLN A 309 15.76 41.97 30.10
C GLN A 309 14.72 42.70 30.97
N LYS A 310 13.47 42.24 31.02
CA LYS A 310 12.44 42.82 31.91
C LYS A 310 12.83 42.72 33.38
N LEU A 311 13.32 41.56 33.85
CA LEU A 311 13.74 41.38 35.24
C LEU A 311 14.92 42.27 35.63
N ASN A 312 15.88 42.49 34.72
CA ASN A 312 16.99 43.42 34.96
C ASN A 312 16.53 44.88 35.05
N VAL A 313 15.60 45.32 34.19
CA VAL A 313 15.03 46.67 34.26
C VAL A 313 14.28 46.89 35.59
N THR A 314 13.49 45.91 36.05
CA THR A 314 12.76 46.03 37.33
C THR A 314 13.70 46.05 38.55
N ARG A 315 14.82 45.31 38.52
CA ARG A 315 15.86 45.36 39.57
C ARG A 315 16.55 46.72 39.65
N VAL A 316 16.84 47.36 38.51
CA VAL A 316 17.44 48.69 38.48
C VAL A 316 16.46 49.75 39.02
N CYS A 317 15.19 49.68 38.66
CA CYS A 317 14.16 50.61 39.18
C CYS A 317 13.92 50.46 40.69
N THR A 318 13.94 49.24 41.23
CA THR A 318 13.77 48.99 42.69
C THR A 318 14.97 49.43 43.52
N ASN A 319 16.20 49.36 42.98
CA ASN A 319 17.38 49.91 43.65
C ASN A 319 17.44 51.44 43.61
N SER A 320 16.91 52.10 42.58
CA SER A 320 16.86 53.58 42.53
C SER A 320 15.85 54.20 43.51
N ARG A 321 14.82 53.44 43.91
CA ARG A 321 13.76 53.89 44.83
C ARG A 321 14.10 53.73 46.32
N LYS A 322 15.25 53.12 46.63
CA LYS A 322 15.76 52.90 48.00
C LYS A 322 16.94 53.84 48.36
N ARG A 323 17.35 54.73 47.46
CA ARG A 323 18.25 55.86 47.74
C ARG A 323 17.44 57.14 47.82
#